data_AF-A0A2I2MBL9-F1
#
_entry.id   AF-A0A2I2MBL9-F1
#
_cell.length_a   1.000
_cell.length_b   1.000
_cell.length_c   1.000
_cell.angle_alpha   90.00
_cell.angle_beta   90.00
_cell.angle_gamma   90.00
#
_symmetry.space_group_name_H-M   'P 1'
#
loop_
_entity.id
_entity.type
_entity.pdbx_description
1 polymer ?
#
loop_
_entity_poly.entity_id
_entity_poly.type
_entity_poly.pdbx_seq_one_letter_code
_entity_poly.pdbx_strand_id
1 'polypeptide(L)'
;MLSSVFKKQLFAVLKNGFIIKRSVFQPCLELYPMEEWNLVMQKIHKLNRFVKKNNDFIRRFTAGVKPLEIDASGRLLIPKDLCLFAGVEKQVVLCSAVNIIEIWDKERYEKVIDDAVVDFADLAEEIMGNIEDVDELS
;
A
#
# COMPACT_ATOMS: atom_id res chain seq x y z
N MET A 1 -6.74 2.52 -19.74
CA MET A 1 -7.09 1.09 -19.71
C MET A 1 -5.81 0.30 -19.43
N LEU A 2 -5.84 -0.67 -18.51
CA LEU A 2 -4.67 -1.54 -18.25
C LEU A 2 -4.30 -2.34 -19.51
N SER A 3 -3.00 -2.45 -19.83
CA SER A 3 -2.53 -3.21 -21.00
C SER A 3 -2.86 -4.71 -20.87
N SER A 4 -2.98 -5.41 -22.00
CA SER A 4 -3.30 -6.85 -22.01
C SER A 4 -2.24 -7.71 -21.31
N VAL A 5 -0.97 -7.31 -21.39
CA VAL A 5 0.16 -7.97 -20.72
C VAL A 5 0.07 -7.77 -19.21
N PHE A 6 -0.16 -6.53 -18.77
CA PHE A 6 -0.32 -6.23 -17.35
C PHE A 6 -1.52 -6.95 -16.76
N LYS A 7 -2.64 -7.02 -17.49
CA LYS A 7 -3.81 -7.82 -17.10
C LYS A 7 -3.45 -9.29 -16.87
N LYS A 8 -2.70 -9.93 -17.79
CA LYS A 8 -2.31 -11.35 -17.65
C LYS A 8 -1.42 -11.61 -16.44
N GLN A 9 -0.42 -10.76 -16.19
CA GLN A 9 0.44 -10.87 -15.01
C GLN A 9 -0.36 -10.67 -13.72
N LEU A 10 -1.29 -9.71 -13.73
CA LEU A 10 -2.19 -9.46 -12.61
C LEU A 10 -3.08 -10.68 -12.34
N PHE A 11 -3.75 -11.24 -13.36
CA PHE A 11 -4.69 -12.39 -13.23
C PHE A 11 -4.11 -13.63 -12.55
N ALA A 12 -2.80 -13.87 -12.62
CA ALA A 12 -2.18 -14.97 -11.89
C ALA A 12 -2.24 -14.78 -10.36
N VAL A 13 -2.21 -13.53 -9.89
CA VAL A 13 -2.24 -13.14 -8.47
C VAL A 13 -3.67 -12.83 -7.99
N LEU A 14 -4.61 -12.63 -8.93
CA LEU A 14 -5.98 -12.16 -8.66
C LEU A 14 -6.94 -13.15 -8.00
N LYS A 15 -6.60 -14.45 -7.93
CA LYS A 15 -7.57 -15.49 -7.51
C LYS A 15 -8.19 -15.25 -6.13
N ASN A 16 -7.48 -14.57 -5.23
CA ASN A 16 -7.90 -14.40 -3.84
C ASN A 16 -8.44 -12.98 -3.54
N GLY A 17 -8.57 -12.13 -4.57
CA GLY A 17 -9.01 -10.74 -4.44
C GLY A 17 -7.97 -9.83 -3.78
N PHE A 18 -8.38 -8.60 -3.48
CA PHE A 18 -7.54 -7.61 -2.80
C PHE A 18 -8.20 -7.05 -1.56
N ILE A 19 -7.35 -6.48 -0.70
CA ILE A 19 -7.78 -5.54 0.32
C ILE A 19 -7.33 -4.15 -0.09
N ILE A 20 -8.23 -3.17 0.01
CA ILE A 20 -7.87 -1.76 -0.02
C ILE A 20 -8.01 -1.16 1.37
N LYS A 21 -7.08 -0.28 1.74
CA LYS A 21 -7.17 0.49 2.99
C LYS A 21 -6.55 1.87 2.84
N ARG A 22 -6.70 2.69 3.87
CA ARG A 22 -6.03 3.98 3.99
C ARG A 22 -4.56 3.77 4.35
N SER A 23 -3.67 4.56 3.75
CA SER A 23 -2.28 4.60 4.22
C SER A 23 -2.18 5.24 5.61
N VAL A 24 -1.14 4.83 6.34
CA VAL A 24 -0.86 5.33 7.69
C VAL A 24 -0.10 6.64 7.62
N PHE A 25 0.88 6.72 6.72
CA PHE A 25 1.83 7.83 6.67
C PHE A 25 1.45 8.89 5.64
N GLN A 26 0.70 8.50 4.62
CA GLN A 26 0.44 9.36 3.48
C GLN A 26 -1.07 9.45 3.16
N PRO A 27 -1.53 10.54 2.52
CA PRO A 27 -2.92 10.70 2.11
C PRO A 27 -3.22 9.92 0.81
N CYS A 28 -2.93 8.61 0.81
CA CYS A 28 -3.14 7.70 -0.31
C CYS A 28 -3.82 6.39 0.14
N LEU A 29 -4.19 5.54 -0.81
CA LEU A 29 -4.73 4.20 -0.53
C LEU A 29 -3.68 3.14 -0.78
N GLU A 30 -3.73 2.06 -0.02
CA GLU A 30 -2.88 0.90 -0.19
C GLU A 30 -3.74 -0.29 -0.62
N LEU A 31 -3.36 -0.92 -1.73
CA LEU A 31 -3.99 -2.09 -2.30
C LEU A 31 -3.07 -3.30 -2.08
N TYR A 32 -3.53 -4.23 -1.25
CA TYR A 32 -2.85 -5.46 -0.89
C TYR A 32 -3.42 -6.64 -1.66
N PRO A 33 -2.58 -7.46 -2.30
CA PRO A 33 -2.95 -8.84 -2.56
C PRO A 33 -3.39 -9.51 -1.26
N MET A 34 -4.43 -10.36 -1.32
CA MET A 34 -4.96 -11.01 -0.10
C MET A 34 -3.90 -11.80 0.67
N GLU A 35 -2.95 -12.43 -0.03
CA GLU A 35 -1.84 -13.16 0.59
C GLU A 35 -0.95 -12.26 1.44
N GLU A 36 -0.50 -11.14 0.89
CA GLU A 36 0.27 -10.13 1.62
C GLU A 36 -0.49 -9.55 2.80
N TRP A 37 -1.79 -9.28 2.62
CA TRP A 37 -2.66 -8.81 3.71
C TRP A 37 -2.71 -9.81 4.86
N ASN A 38 -2.81 -11.10 4.56
CA ASN A 38 -2.83 -12.15 5.58
C ASN A 38 -1.51 -12.21 6.37
N LEU A 39 -0.36 -12.08 5.70
CA LEU A 39 0.95 -12.02 6.35
C LEU A 39 1.07 -10.82 7.30
N VAL A 40 0.61 -9.64 6.86
CA VAL A 40 0.55 -8.44 7.71
C VAL A 40 -0.36 -8.67 8.91
N MET A 41 -1.57 -9.20 8.68
CA MET A 41 -2.53 -9.44 9.75
C MET A 41 -2.05 -10.46 10.78
N GLN A 42 -1.28 -11.47 10.39
CA GLN A 42 -0.63 -12.39 11.34
C GLN A 42 0.28 -11.65 12.33
N LYS A 43 1.02 -10.62 11.88
CA LYS A 43 1.86 -9.78 12.76
C LYS A 43 0.98 -8.91 13.67
N ILE A 44 -0.07 -8.29 13.11
CA ILE A 44 -1.02 -7.45 13.87
C ILE A 44 -1.75 -8.24 14.96
N HIS A 45 -2.15 -9.49 14.69
CA HIS A 45 -2.83 -10.35 15.65
C HIS A 45 -1.98 -10.71 16.88
N LYS A 46 -0.65 -10.63 16.78
CA LYS A 46 0.25 -10.90 17.92
C LYS A 46 0.33 -9.76 18.91
N LEU A 47 -0.23 -8.58 18.59
CA LEU A 47 -0.20 -7.42 19.48
C LEU A 47 -1.12 -7.61 20.70
N ASN A 48 -0.60 -7.32 21.89
CA ASN A 48 -1.38 -7.39 23.12
C ASN A 48 -2.50 -6.34 23.13
N ARG A 49 -3.77 -6.82 23.15
CA ARG A 49 -4.99 -6.00 23.14
C ARG A 49 -5.29 -5.28 24.46
N PHE A 50 -4.56 -5.55 25.54
CA PHE A 50 -4.68 -4.82 26.80
C PHE A 50 -3.77 -3.58 26.87
N VAL A 51 -2.86 -3.43 25.90
CA VAL A 51 -2.02 -2.23 25.77
C VAL A 51 -2.77 -1.20 24.92
N LYS A 52 -3.14 -0.06 25.51
CA LYS A 52 -3.91 1.00 24.82
C LYS A 52 -3.27 1.42 23.49
N LYS A 53 -1.95 1.64 23.47
CA LYS A 53 -1.20 2.01 22.26
C LYS A 53 -1.36 0.99 21.12
N ASN A 54 -1.37 -0.30 21.45
CA ASN A 54 -1.59 -1.36 20.45
C ASN A 54 -3.00 -1.31 19.88
N ASN A 55 -4.02 -1.09 20.72
CA ASN A 55 -5.39 -0.96 20.23
C ASN A 55 -5.57 0.26 19.32
N ASP A 56 -4.99 1.40 19.69
CA ASP A 56 -5.06 2.62 18.89
C ASP A 56 -4.37 2.41 17.53
N PHE A 57 -3.21 1.75 17.53
CA PHE A 57 -2.51 1.38 16.32
C PHE A 57 -3.35 0.44 15.43
N ILE A 58 -3.88 -0.66 15.98
CA ILE A 58 -4.70 -1.61 15.23
C ILE A 58 -5.91 -0.89 14.62
N ARG A 59 -6.62 -0.07 15.40
CA ARG A 59 -7.78 0.68 14.93
C ARG A 59 -7.42 1.61 13.78
N ARG A 60 -6.29 2.33 13.88
CA ARG A 60 -5.84 3.24 12.82
C ARG A 60 -5.37 2.48 11.59
N PHE A 61 -4.67 1.36 11.77
CA PHE A 61 -4.12 0.53 10.70
C PHE A 61 -5.23 -0.18 9.90
N THR A 62 -6.27 -0.66 10.58
CA THR A 62 -7.42 -1.32 9.93
C THR A 62 -8.53 -0.34 9.51
N ALA A 63 -8.31 0.96 9.63
CA ALA A 63 -9.31 1.97 9.30
C ALA A 63 -9.61 1.98 7.80
N GLY A 64 -10.87 1.77 7.45
CA GLY A 64 -11.32 1.78 6.05
C GLY A 64 -10.86 0.58 5.22
N VAL A 65 -10.40 -0.51 5.86
CA VAL A 65 -10.12 -1.79 5.20
C VAL A 65 -11.40 -2.31 4.53
N LYS A 66 -11.33 -2.59 3.23
CA LYS A 66 -12.43 -3.16 2.45
C LYS A 66 -11.91 -4.20 1.46
N PRO A 67 -12.59 -5.34 1.27
CA PRO A 67 -12.27 -6.24 0.17
C PRO A 67 -12.68 -5.60 -1.17
N LEU A 68 -11.86 -5.82 -2.19
CA LEU A 68 -12.16 -5.47 -3.57
C LEU A 68 -12.07 -6.68 -4.47
N GLU A 69 -13.00 -6.74 -5.42
CA GLU A 69 -13.01 -7.70 -6.51
C GLU A 69 -12.72 -6.99 -7.83
N ILE A 70 -12.12 -7.75 -8.76
CA ILE A 70 -11.94 -7.29 -10.12
C ILE A 70 -13.13 -7.76 -10.96
N ASP A 71 -13.78 -6.81 -11.62
CA ASP A 71 -14.87 -7.14 -12.54
C ASP A 71 -14.36 -7.89 -13.79
N ALA A 72 -15.29 -8.46 -14.57
CA ALA A 72 -14.96 -9.20 -15.79
C ALA A 72 -14.17 -8.38 -16.82
N SER A 73 -14.17 -7.05 -16.74
CA SER A 73 -13.44 -6.15 -17.63
C SER A 73 -12.03 -5.77 -17.12
N GLY A 74 -11.67 -6.23 -15.91
CA GLY A 74 -10.40 -5.93 -15.27
C GLY A 74 -10.40 -4.60 -14.51
N ARG A 75 -11.56 -4.08 -14.08
CA ARG A 75 -11.67 -2.82 -13.33
C ARG A 75 -11.84 -3.09 -11.84
N LEU A 76 -11.25 -2.22 -11.02
CA LEU A 76 -11.42 -2.15 -9.58
C LEU A 76 -12.33 -0.96 -9.24
N LEU A 77 -13.38 -1.20 -8.46
CA LEU A 77 -14.25 -0.13 -7.99
C LEU A 77 -13.81 0.33 -6.60
N ILE A 78 -13.20 1.51 -6.50
CA ILE A 78 -12.78 2.07 -5.21
C ILE A 78 -13.98 2.75 -4.52
N PRO A 79 -14.26 2.40 -3.25
CA PRO A 79 -15.29 3.05 -2.45
C PRO A 79 -15.09 4.57 -2.33
N LYS A 80 -16.17 5.34 -2.48
CA LYS A 80 -16.12 6.82 -2.49
C LYS A 80 -15.48 7.42 -1.24
N ASP A 81 -15.70 6.83 -0.07
CA ASP A 81 -15.10 7.28 1.18
C ASP A 81 -13.58 7.14 1.22
N LEU A 82 -13.03 6.17 0.48
CA LEU A 82 -11.59 6.01 0.32
C LEU A 82 -11.03 6.98 -0.71
N CYS A 83 -11.74 7.21 -1.82
CA CYS A 83 -11.37 8.26 -2.77
C CYS A 83 -11.32 9.64 -2.10
N LEU A 84 -12.31 9.96 -1.26
CA LEU A 84 -12.35 11.21 -0.49
C LEU A 84 -11.16 11.33 0.47
N PHE A 85 -10.80 10.25 1.17
CA PHE A 85 -9.63 10.24 2.04
C PHE A 85 -8.33 10.52 1.27
N ALA A 86 -8.13 9.83 0.14
CA ALA A 86 -6.94 10.01 -0.68
C ALA A 86 -6.95 11.30 -1.51
N GLY A 87 -8.09 12.01 -1.55
CA GLY A 87 -8.27 13.22 -2.35
C GLY A 87 -8.20 12.96 -3.85
N VAL A 88 -8.60 11.76 -4.29
CA VAL A 88 -8.61 11.39 -5.71
C VAL A 88 -9.75 12.10 -6.40
N GLU A 89 -9.42 13.01 -7.33
CA GLU A 89 -10.43 13.77 -8.09
C GLU A 89 -10.56 13.30 -9.54
N LYS A 90 -9.45 13.29 -10.30
CA LYS A 90 -9.47 12.98 -11.74
C LYS A 90 -8.38 12.02 -12.18
N GLN A 91 -7.13 12.32 -11.83
CA GLN A 91 -5.97 11.57 -12.29
C GLN A 91 -5.38 10.79 -11.14
N VAL A 92 -5.15 9.49 -11.38
CA VAL A 92 -4.58 8.59 -10.40
C VAL A 92 -3.19 8.15 -10.80
N VAL A 93 -2.30 8.03 -9.83
CA VAL A 93 -1.01 7.36 -9.97
C VAL A 93 -1.07 6.03 -9.23
N LEU A 94 -0.62 4.97 -9.90
CA LEU A 94 -0.41 3.67 -9.29
C LEU A 94 1.10 3.49 -9.09
N CYS A 95 1.53 3.44 -7.84
CA CYS A 95 2.93 3.24 -7.46
C CYS A 95 3.09 1.85 -6.84
N SER A 96 4.08 1.07 -7.29
CA SER A 96 4.42 -0.18 -6.60
C SER A 96 5.31 0.16 -5.41
N ALA A 97 4.89 -0.23 -4.20
CA ALA A 97 5.67 -0.07 -2.98
C ALA A 97 5.92 -1.45 -2.39
N VAL A 98 7.06 -2.05 -2.75
CA VAL A 98 7.44 -3.42 -2.36
C VAL A 98 6.36 -4.43 -2.81
N ASN A 99 5.56 -4.95 -1.88
CA ASN A 99 4.57 -6.01 -2.13
C ASN A 99 3.14 -5.48 -2.33
N ILE A 100 2.95 -4.16 -2.32
CA ILE A 100 1.64 -3.52 -2.45
C ILE A 100 1.63 -2.49 -3.57
N ILE A 101 0.42 -2.08 -3.97
CA ILE A 101 0.23 -0.94 -4.85
C ILE A 101 -0.35 0.20 -4.03
N GLU A 102 0.28 1.36 -4.08
CA GLU A 102 -0.31 2.58 -3.59
C GLU A 102 -1.10 3.29 -4.71
N ILE A 103 -2.24 3.85 -4.34
CA ILE A 103 -3.14 4.58 -5.23
C ILE A 103 -3.24 6.02 -4.73
N TRP A 104 -2.80 6.93 -5.58
CA TRP A 104 -2.64 8.33 -5.26
C TRP A 104 -3.46 9.22 -6.18
N ASP A 105 -3.84 10.38 -5.67
CA ASP A 105 -4.06 11.53 -6.53
C ASP A 105 -2.71 12.00 -7.12
N LYS A 106 -2.71 12.34 -8.41
CA LYS A 106 -1.47 12.65 -9.14
C LYS A 106 -0.70 13.83 -8.54
N GLU A 107 -1.38 14.93 -8.23
CA GLU A 107 -0.71 16.15 -7.73
C GLU A 107 -0.12 15.92 -6.34
N ARG A 108 -0.82 15.14 -5.51
CA ARG A 108 -0.32 14.75 -4.19
C ARG A 108 0.89 13.83 -4.26
N TYR A 109 0.89 12.89 -5.21
CA TYR A 109 2.01 12.00 -5.42
C TYR A 109 3.27 12.78 -5.84
N GLU A 110 3.16 13.63 -6.87
CA GLU A 110 4.28 14.43 -7.37
C GLU A 110 4.84 15.33 -6.25
N LYS A 111 3.98 15.98 -5.47
CA LYS A 111 4.41 16.78 -4.33
C LYS A 111 5.19 15.99 -3.28
N VAL A 112 4.71 14.80 -2.89
CA VAL A 112 5.39 13.98 -1.87
C VAL A 112 6.76 13.50 -2.35
N ILE A 113 6.88 13.15 -3.63
CA ILE A 113 8.16 12.73 -4.22
C ILE A 113 9.12 13.92 -4.30
N ASP A 114 8.67 15.08 -4.78
CA ASP A 114 9.50 16.28 -4.89
C ASP A 114 10.01 16.76 -3.52
N ASP A 115 9.13 16.77 -2.51
CA ASP A 115 9.49 17.11 -1.13
C ASP A 115 10.54 16.13 -0.56
N ALA A 116 10.48 14.85 -0.94
CA ALA A 116 11.42 13.82 -0.49
C ALA A 116 12.79 13.87 -1.20
N VAL A 117 12.88 14.43 -2.41
CA VAL A 117 14.14 14.51 -3.17
C VAL A 117 15.19 15.35 -2.44
N VAL A 118 14.76 16.36 -1.68
CA VAL A 118 15.67 17.28 -0.96
C VAL A 118 16.54 16.54 0.07
N ASP A 119 16.01 15.47 0.66
CA ASP A 119 16.67 14.72 1.74
C ASP A 119 17.01 13.27 1.36
N PHE A 120 16.80 12.87 0.10
CA PHE A 120 16.91 11.45 -0.28
C PHE A 120 18.33 10.90 -0.18
N ALA A 121 19.35 11.70 -0.53
CA ALA A 121 20.75 11.25 -0.48
C ALA A 121 21.18 10.92 0.95
N ASP A 122 20.90 11.82 1.90
CA ASP A 122 21.23 11.64 3.32
C ASP A 122 20.42 10.48 3.92
N LEU A 123 19.13 10.37 3.59
CA LEU A 123 18.28 9.27 4.03
C LEU A 123 18.76 7.92 3.47
N ALA A 124 19.17 7.88 2.21
CA ALA A 124 19.71 6.68 1.59
C ALA A 124 21.01 6.25 2.26
N GLU A 125 21.90 7.18 2.59
CA GLU A 125 23.13 6.90 3.33
C GLU A 125 22.83 6.40 4.76
N GLU A 126 21.90 7.02 5.48
CA GLU A 126 21.52 6.59 6.84
C GLU A 126 20.97 5.14 6.84
N ILE A 127 20.09 4.83 5.89
CA ILE A 127 19.39 3.54 5.84
C ILE A 127 20.28 2.45 5.22
N MET A 128 20.94 2.73 4.09
CA MET A 128 21.67 1.74 3.31
C MET A 128 23.17 1.73 3.60
N GLY A 129 23.75 2.84 4.03
CA GLY A 129 25.20 2.98 4.26
C GLY A 129 25.73 2.14 5.42
N ASN A 130 24.85 1.71 6.34
CA ASN A 130 25.19 0.83 7.47
C ASN A 130 24.70 -0.61 7.28
N ILE A 131 24.15 -0.96 6.11
CA ILE A 131 23.87 -2.35 5.79
C ILE A 131 25.22 -2.97 5.41
N GLU A 132 25.95 -3.46 6.40
CA GLU A 132 26.96 -4.49 6.13
C GLU A 132 26.21 -5.63 5.44
N ASP A 133 26.62 -5.99 4.23
CA ASP A 133 26.09 -7.12 3.47
C ASP A 133 26.21 -8.39 4.33
N VAL A 134 25.20 -8.69 5.14
CA VAL A 134 25.04 -10.01 5.77
C VAL A 134 24.41 -10.92 4.72
N ASP A 135 25.14 -11.11 3.63
CA ASP A 135 24.95 -12.25 2.73
C ASP A 135 25.92 -13.33 3.18
N GLU A 136 25.52 -14.16 4.16
CA GLU A 136 26.08 -15.50 4.31
C GLU A 136 25.02 -16.44 4.89
N LEU A 137 24.39 -17.19 3.99
CA LEU A 137 24.07 -18.62 4.10
C LEU A 137 23.79 -19.16 5.53
N SER A 138 22.52 -19.40 5.84
CA SER A 138 22.09 -20.55 6.65
C SER A 138 20.72 -21.05 6.23
#